data_AF-A0A0F7KUV2-F1
#
_entry.id   AF-A0A0F7KUV2-F1
#
_cell.length_a   1.000
_cell.length_b   1.000
_cell.length_c   1.000
_cell.angle_alpha   90.00
_cell.angle_beta   90.00
_cell.angle_gamma   90.00
#
_symmetry.space_group_name_H-M   'P 1'
#
loop_
_entity.id
_entity.type
_entity.pdbx_description
1 polymer ?
#
loop_
_entity_poly.entity_id
_entity_poly.type
_entity_poly.pdbx_seq_one_letter_code
_entity_poly.pdbx_strand_id
1 'polypeptide(L)'
;MPKAMTLNVRVSGALGEFVASNIGDDGAYENVSEYVRDLIRRDKERVEAEGFERLKAELTAAFAAPESAYEALDAEKVIARNARG
;
A
#
# COMPACT_ATOMS: atom_id res chain seq x y z
N MET A 1 16.32 -4.07 15.41
CA MET A 1 15.52 -5.21 14.90
C MET A 1 14.05 -4.86 15.02
N PRO A 2 13.22 -5.09 13.99
CA PRO A 2 11.79 -4.86 14.12
C PRO A 2 11.22 -5.77 15.22
N LYS A 3 10.38 -5.20 16.09
CA LYS A 3 9.76 -5.93 17.20
C LYS A 3 8.72 -6.90 16.64
N ALA A 4 8.88 -8.19 16.93
CA ALA A 4 7.84 -9.16 16.61
C ALA A 4 6.54 -8.79 17.34
N MET A 5 5.42 -8.78 16.62
CA MET A 5 4.10 -8.57 17.20
C MET A 5 3.31 -9.89 17.17
N THR A 6 2.57 -10.16 18.24
CA THR A 6 1.61 -11.28 18.26
C THR A 6 0.23 -10.74 17.94
N LEU A 7 -0.42 -11.33 16.93
CA LEU A 7 -1.78 -10.99 16.53
C LEU A 7 -2.69 -12.18 16.82
N ASN A 8 -3.77 -11.98 17.57
CA ASN A 8 -4.80 -12.98 17.79
C ASN A 8 -6.02 -12.64 16.93
N VAL A 9 -6.36 -13.52 15.99
CA VAL A 9 -7.50 -13.33 15.08
C VAL A 9 -8.47 -14.48 15.26
N ARG A 10 -9.74 -14.17 15.50
CA ARG A 10 -10.82 -15.16 15.47
C ARG A 10 -11.38 -15.21 14.05
N VAL A 11 -11.30 -16.37 13.42
CA VAL A 11 -11.91 -16.65 12.11
C VAL A 11 -12.99 -17.72 12.32
N SER A 12 -14.21 -17.45 11.90
CA SER A 12 -15.35 -18.35 12.10
C SER A 12 -16.31 -18.35 10.92
N GLY A 13 -17.21 -19.34 10.87
CA GLY A 13 -18.15 -19.51 9.76
C GLY A 13 -17.44 -19.84 8.45
N ALA A 14 -17.98 -19.36 7.33
CA ALA A 14 -17.47 -19.65 6.00
C ALA A 14 -15.98 -19.29 5.80
N LEU A 15 -15.48 -18.22 6.46
CA LEU A 15 -14.06 -17.87 6.40
C LEU A 15 -13.18 -18.89 7.13
N GLY A 16 -13.68 -19.49 8.22
CA GLY A 16 -12.96 -20.53 8.96
C GLY A 16 -12.85 -21.81 8.12
N GLU A 17 -13.95 -22.20 7.47
CA GLU A 17 -13.97 -23.34 6.54
C GLU A 17 -13.02 -23.14 5.36
N PHE A 18 -13.01 -21.94 4.77
CA PHE A 18 -12.10 -21.60 3.69
C PHE A 18 -10.63 -21.63 4.14
N VAL A 19 -10.31 -21.08 5.31
CA VAL A 19 -8.95 -21.14 5.87
C VAL A 19 -8.54 -22.60 6.13
N ALA A 20 -9.44 -23.42 6.69
CA ALA A 20 -9.20 -24.83 6.95
C ALA A 20 -8.96 -25.63 5.66
N SER A 21 -9.65 -25.32 4.55
CA SER A 21 -9.44 -26.01 3.26
C SER A 21 -8.12 -25.64 2.57
N ASN A 22 -7.46 -24.56 3.00
CA ASN A 22 -6.21 -24.09 2.44
C ASN A 22 -4.99 -24.46 3.28
N ILE A 23 -5.17 -25.15 4.42
CA ILE A 23 -4.11 -25.44 5.40
C ILE A 23 -4.01 -26.94 5.68
N GLY A 24 -2.79 -27.44 5.85
CA GLY A 24 -2.52 -28.85 6.17
C GLY A 24 -1.82 -29.58 5.02
N ASP A 25 -1.73 -30.91 5.09
CA ASP A 25 -0.92 -31.72 4.17
C ASP A 25 -1.33 -31.58 2.69
N ASP A 26 -2.62 -31.40 2.43
CA ASP A 26 -3.18 -31.16 1.09
C ASP A 26 -3.45 -29.65 0.82
N GLY A 27 -3.18 -28.79 1.79
CA GLY A 27 -3.39 -27.35 1.71
C GLY A 27 -2.19 -26.62 1.09
N ALA A 28 -2.42 -25.39 0.61
CA ALA A 28 -1.35 -24.55 0.07
C ALA A 28 -0.41 -23.97 1.15
N TYR A 29 -0.79 -24.10 2.42
CA TYR A 29 -0.06 -23.54 3.56
C TYR A 29 0.03 -24.56 4.71
N GLU A 30 1.13 -24.53 5.46
CA GLU A 30 1.35 -25.47 6.57
C GLU A 30 0.52 -25.09 7.80
N ASN A 31 0.29 -23.80 8.03
CA ASN A 31 -0.47 -23.31 9.18
C ASN A 31 -1.14 -21.94 8.92
N VAL A 32 -2.08 -21.59 9.81
CA VAL A 32 -2.84 -20.32 9.74
C VAL A 32 -1.92 -19.10 9.79
N SER A 33 -0.89 -19.14 10.63
CA SER A 33 0.03 -18.01 10.79
C SER A 33 0.82 -17.74 9.51
N GLU A 34 1.17 -18.77 8.74
CA GLU A 34 1.76 -18.63 7.41
C GLU A 34 0.80 -17.99 6.43
N TYR A 35 -0.43 -18.52 6.37
CA TYR A 35 -1.45 -17.98 5.48
C TYR A 35 -1.72 -16.50 5.75
N VAL A 36 -1.88 -16.11 7.02
CA VAL A 36 -2.08 -14.71 7.42
C VAL A 36 -0.88 -13.83 7.06
N ARG A 37 0.36 -14.31 7.25
CA ARG A 37 1.57 -13.56 6.85
C ARG A 37 1.61 -13.33 5.35
N ASP A 38 1.21 -14.32 4.56
CA ASP A 38 1.16 -14.19 3.11
C ASP A 38 0.06 -13.20 2.67
N LEU A 39 -1.13 -13.26 3.28
CA LEU A 39 -2.20 -12.28 3.04
C LEU A 39 -1.76 -10.84 3.35
N ILE A 40 -1.08 -10.62 4.48
CA ILE A 40 -0.55 -9.30 4.86
C ILE A 40 0.50 -8.82 3.84
N ARG A 41 1.34 -9.72 3.33
CA ARG A 41 2.34 -9.37 2.31
C ARG A 41 1.67 -8.93 1.01
N ARG A 42 0.68 -9.69 0.54
CA ARG A 42 -0.09 -9.34 -0.67
C ARG A 42 -0.88 -8.04 -0.49
N ASP A 43 -1.45 -7.83 0.69
CA ASP A 43 -2.14 -6.58 1.02
C ASP A 43 -1.19 -5.38 0.97
N LYS A 44 -0.02 -5.50 1.59
CA LYS A 44 1.02 -4.47 1.54
C LYS A 44 1.46 -4.18 0.10
N GLU A 45 1.77 -5.21 -0.68
CA GLU A 45 2.19 -5.07 -2.08
C GLU A 45 1.13 -4.36 -2.92
N ARG A 46 -0.15 -4.73 -2.73
CA ARG A 46 -1.29 -4.09 -3.39
C ARG A 46 -1.39 -2.61 -3.04
N VAL A 47 -1.35 -2.26 -1.74
CA VAL A 47 -1.45 -0.87 -1.27
C VAL A 47 -0.28 -0.03 -1.81
N GLU A 48 0.93 -0.56 -1.82
CA GLU A 48 2.11 0.13 -2.35
C GLU A 48 2.02 0.34 -3.86
N ALA A 49 1.59 -0.69 -4.61
CA ALA A 49 1.39 -0.60 -6.05
C ALA A 49 0.30 0.41 -6.42
N GLU A 50 -0.84 0.40 -5.72
CA GLU A 50 -1.93 1.37 -5.91
C GLU A 50 -1.44 2.81 -5.64
N GLY A 51 -0.67 3.02 -4.56
CA GLY A 51 -0.08 4.31 -4.24
C GLY A 51 0.91 4.81 -5.30
N PHE A 52 1.76 3.91 -5.80
CA PHE A 52 2.73 4.20 -6.83
C PHE A 52 2.06 4.56 -8.17
N GLU A 53 1.12 3.75 -8.64
CA GLU A 53 0.44 4.00 -9.91
C GLU A 53 -0.40 5.28 -9.86
N ARG A 54 -1.02 5.59 -8.71
CA ARG A 54 -1.71 6.88 -8.53
C ARG A 54 -0.76 8.06 -8.70
N LEU A 55 0.38 8.06 -8.00
CA LEU A 55 1.36 9.15 -8.09
C LEU A 55 1.92 9.27 -9.51
N LYS A 56 2.25 8.14 -10.14
CA LYS A 56 2.74 8.09 -11.52
C LYS A 56 1.72 8.67 -12.50
N ALA A 57 0.44 8.33 -12.36
CA ALA A 57 -0.63 8.87 -13.21
C ALA A 57 -0.77 10.40 -13.04
N GLU A 58 -0.75 10.89 -11.80
CA GLU A 58 -0.81 12.32 -11.49
C GLU A 58 0.38 13.07 -12.11
N LEU A 59 1.60 12.59 -11.90
CA LEU A 59 2.80 13.21 -12.46
C LEU A 59 2.81 13.14 -13.99
N THR A 60 2.40 12.02 -14.59
CA THR A 60 2.33 11.88 -16.05
C THR A 60 1.35 12.90 -16.64
N ALA A 61 0.19 13.09 -16.00
CA ALA A 61 -0.77 14.10 -16.43
C ALA A 61 -0.22 15.52 -16.30
N ALA A 62 0.46 15.82 -15.19
CA ALA A 62 1.07 17.13 -14.96
C ALA A 62 2.20 17.43 -15.96
N PHE A 63 3.07 16.46 -16.27
CA PHE A 63 4.18 16.63 -17.21
C PHE A 63 3.76 16.60 -18.69
N ALA A 64 2.58 16.08 -19.01
CA ALA A 64 2.02 16.15 -20.36
C ALA A 64 1.50 17.56 -20.73
N ALA A 65 1.45 18.49 -19.77
CA ALA A 65 1.08 19.87 -20.03
C ALA A 65 2.10 20.54 -20.97
N PRO A 66 1.66 21.43 -21.88
CA PRO A 66 2.57 22.16 -22.75
C PRO A 66 3.47 23.10 -21.94
N GLU A 67 4.68 23.38 -22.44
CA GLU A 67 5.63 24.27 -21.76
C GLU A 67 5.04 25.67 -21.46
N SER A 68 4.13 26.15 -22.30
CA SER A 68 3.41 27.41 -22.09
C SER A 68 2.50 27.44 -20.87
N ALA A 69 2.16 26.28 -20.31
CA ALA A 69 1.38 26.18 -19.07
C ALA A 69 2.27 26.23 -17.80
N TYR A 70 3.59 26.20 -17.95
CA TYR A 70 4.53 26.32 -16.83
C TYR A 70 4.80 27.79 -16.51
N GLU A 71 4.93 28.09 -15.22
CA GLU A 71 5.29 29.41 -14.74
C GLU A 71 6.68 29.39 -14.09
N ALA A 72 7.46 30.45 -14.31
CA ALA A 72 8.75 30.60 -13.65
C ALA A 72 8.55 30.80 -12.14
N LEU A 73 9.08 29.87 -11.35
CA LEU A 73 8.96 29.88 -9.90
C LEU A 73 10.32 30.13 -9.24
N ASP A 74 10.33 31.03 -8.26
CA ASP A 74 11.51 31.34 -7.44
C ASP A 74 11.26 30.89 -6.00
N ALA A 75 12.28 30.27 -5.40
CA ALA A 75 12.22 29.74 -4.05
C ALA A 75 11.93 30.82 -3.01
N GLU A 76 12.51 32.02 -3.16
CA GLU A 76 12.28 33.14 -2.21
C GLU A 76 10.81 33.57 -2.20
N LYS A 77 10.18 33.63 -3.38
CA LYS A 77 8.75 33.96 -3.52
C LYS A 77 7.85 32.90 -2.87
N VAL A 78 8.19 31.62 -2.96
CA VAL A 78 7.44 30.53 -2.33
C VAL A 78 7.52 30.62 -0.80
N ILE A 79 8.72 30.84 -0.26
CA ILE A 79 8.95 30.95 1.19
C ILE A 79 8.19 32.17 1.75
N ALA A 80 8.29 33.33 1.08
CA ALA A 80 7.60 34.54 1.50
C ALA A 80 6.06 34.40 1.47
N ARG A 81 5.50 33.60 0.55
CA ARG A 81 4.06 33.30 0.51
C ARG A 81 3.62 32.45 1.69
N ASN A 82 4.36 31.39 2.00
CA ASN A 82 3.98 30.42 3.03
C ASN A 82 4.22 30.95 4.47
N ALA A 83 5.07 31.96 4.65
CA ALA A 83 5.30 32.62 5.94
C ALA A 83 4.19 33.62 6.35
N ARG A 84 3.22 33.89 5.46
CA ARG A 84 2.09 34.81 5.71
C ARG A 84 0.80 34.09 6.16
N GLY A 85 0.82 32.76 6.26
CA GLY A 85 -0.28 31.93 6.79
C GLY A 85 0.10 31.35 8.14
#